data_AF-A0A7X9PRB6-F1
#
_entry.id   AF-A0A7X9PRB6-F1
#
_cell.length_a   1.000
_cell.length_b   1.000
_cell.length_c   1.000
_cell.angle_alpha   90.00
_cell.angle_beta   90.00
_cell.angle_gamma   90.00
#
_symmetry.space_group_name_H-M   'P 1'
#
loop_
_entity.id
_entity.type
_entity.pdbx_description
1 polymer ?
#
loop_
_entity_poly.entity_id
_entity_poly.type
_entity_poly.pdbx_seq_one_letter_code
_entity_poly.pdbx_strand_id
1 'polypeptide(L)' 'MSKKENEEILEMDKRIISRRMLAGELSEKDLQAALKKLPDVGDNVEEISLEESEIK' A
#
# COMPACT_ATOMS: atom_id res chain seq x y z
N MET A 1 8.64 18.86 6.12
CA MET A 1 8.36 17.42 6.17
C MET A 1 9.39 16.80 7.09
N SER A 2 8.99 16.54 8.32
CA SER A 2 9.89 16.08 9.38
C SER A 2 10.23 14.61 9.14
N LYS A 3 11.46 14.16 9.44
CA LYS A 3 11.88 12.76 9.22
C LYS A 3 10.97 11.72 9.87
N LYS A 4 10.26 12.08 10.94
CA LYS A 4 9.28 11.23 11.63
C LYS A 4 8.02 10.94 10.81
N GLU A 5 7.56 11.90 10.01
CA GLU A 5 6.37 11.70 9.15
C GLU A 5 6.66 10.66 8.07
N ASN A 6 7.91 10.55 7.61
CA ASN A 6 8.31 9.56 6.62
C ASN A 6 8.31 8.12 7.16
N GLU A 7 8.61 7.90 8.44
CA GLU A 7 8.65 6.54 9.02
C GLU A 7 7.24 5.92 9.09
N GLU A 8 6.25 6.67 9.58
CA GLU A 8 4.85 6.19 9.64
C GLU A 8 4.26 5.96 8.24
N ILE A 9 4.59 6.83 7.27
CA ILE A 9 4.15 6.68 5.87
C ILE A 9 4.79 5.44 5.23
N LEU A 10 6.07 5.17 5.53
CA LEU A 10 6.76 3.96 5.07
C LEU A 10 6.17 2.69 5.70
N GLU A 11 5.74 2.72 6.96
CA GLU A 11 5.06 1.58 7.59
C GLU A 11 3.73 1.23 6.93
N MET A 12 3.08 2.19 6.25
CA MET A 12 1.85 1.99 5.50
C MET A 12 2.08 1.51 4.05
N ASP A 13 3.34 1.37 3.59
CA ASP A 13 3.64 0.81 2.28
C ASP A 13 3.19 -0.66 2.21
N LYS A 14 2.29 -0.95 1.26
CA LYS A 14 1.73 -2.30 1.03
C LYS A 14 2.81 -3.37 0.87
N ARG A 15 3.99 -3.03 0.36
CA ARG A 15 5.13 -3.95 0.19
C ARG A 15 5.78 -4.30 1.53
N ILE A 16 5.86 -3.34 2.45
CA ILE A 16 6.40 -3.55 3.80
C ILE A 16 5.42 -4.39 4.62
N ILE A 17 4.12 -4.06 4.55
CA ILE A 17 3.04 -4.84 5.17
C ILE A 17 3.04 -6.29 4.65
N SER A 18 3.14 -6.48 3.33
CA SER A 18 3.19 -7.81 2.71
C SER A 18 4.41 -8.62 3.16
N ARG A 19 5.58 -7.99 3.29
CA ARG A 19 6.79 -8.66 3.81
C ARG A 19 6.65 -9.06 5.27
N ARG A 20 6.13 -8.18 6.13
CA ARG A 20 5.87 -8.47 7.56
C ARG A 20 4.86 -9.62 7.72
N MET A 21 3.81 -9.64 6.88
CA MET A 21 2.83 -10.72 6.87
C MET A 21 3.45 -12.06 6.43
N LEU A 22 4.24 -12.07 5.36
CA LEU A 22 4.94 -13.28 4.89
C LEU A 22 6.01 -13.77 5.88
N ALA A 23 6.61 -12.87 6.65
CA ALA A 23 7.56 -13.20 7.72
C ALA A 23 6.89 -13.69 9.02
N GLY A 24 5.55 -13.65 9.11
CA GLY A 24 4.80 -13.99 10.33
C GLY A 24 4.86 -12.93 11.43
N GLU A 25 5.38 -11.74 11.12
CA GLU A 25 5.45 -10.59 12.03
C GLU A 25 4.14 -9.80 12.11
N LEU A 26 3.18 -10.10 11.22
CA LEU A 26 1.88 -9.46 11.16
C LEU A 26 0.78 -10.51 11.30
N SER A 27 -0.04 -10.43 12.33
CA SER A 27 -1.21 -11.31 12.44
C SER A 27 -2.33 -10.85 11.51
N GLU A 28 -3.24 -11.77 11.19
CA GLU A 28 -4.42 -11.48 10.36
C GLU A 28 -5.30 -10.36 10.97
N LYS A 29 -5.33 -10.27 12.31
CA LYS A 29 -6.02 -9.20 13.05
C LYS A 29 -5.34 -7.85 12.85
N ASP A 30 -4.02 -7.81 12.90
CA ASP A 30 -3.24 -6.57 12.73
C ASP A 30 -3.36 -6.05 11.30
N LEU A 31 -3.36 -6.95 10.31
CA LEU A 31 -3.64 -6.61 8.91
C LEU A 31 -5.03 -6.00 8.73
N GLN A 32 -6.08 -6.64 9.28
CA GLN A 32 -7.43 -6.08 9.21
C GLN A 32 -7.55 -4.71 9.89
N ALA A 33 -6.84 -4.51 11.01
CA ALA A 33 -6.81 -3.22 11.69
C ALA A 33 -6.10 -2.14 10.86
N ALA A 34 -5.02 -2.49 10.16
CA ALA A 34 -4.31 -1.58 9.26
C ALA A 34 -5.16 -1.22 8.02
N LEU A 35 -5.82 -2.21 7.41
CA LEU A 35 -6.69 -2.00 6.25
C LEU A 35 -7.87 -1.07 6.56
N LYS A 36 -8.45 -1.16 7.76
CA LYS A 36 -9.53 -0.26 8.21
C LYS A 36 -9.10 1.20 8.38
N LYS A 37 -7.81 1.46 8.57
CA LYS A 37 -7.26 2.82 8.74
C LYS A 37 -6.90 3.48 7.41
N LEU A 38 -6.84 2.72 6.31
CA LEU A 38 -6.51 3.28 5.01
C LEU A 38 -7.70 4.10 4.49
N PRO A 39 -7.45 5.30 3.95
CA PRO A 39 -8.50 6.09 3.32
C PRO A 39 -9.04 5.36 2.10
N ASP A 40 -10.35 5.47 1.88
CA ASP A 40 -10.95 5.00 0.64
C ASP A 40 -10.49 5.91 -0.51
N VAL A 41 -9.84 5.29 -1.49
CA VAL A 41 -9.33 5.95 -2.70
C VAL A 41 -9.96 5.34 -3.95
N GLY A 42 -11.06 4.58 -3.80
CA GLY A 42 -11.79 3.98 -4.90
C GLY A 42 -12.27 5.01 -5.94
N ASP A 43 -12.66 6.19 -5.48
CA ASP A 43 -13.09 7.30 -6.35
C ASP A 43 -11.93 7.94 -7.15
N ASN A 44 -10.67 7.66 -6.79
CA ASN A 44 -9.47 8.19 -7.47
C ASN A 44 -8.86 7.18 -8.46
N VAL A 45 -9.56 6.08 -8.74
CA VAL A 45 -9.08 5.05 -9.66
C VAL A 45 -9.32 5.52 -11.09
N GLU A 46 -8.25 5.84 -11.82
CA GLU A 46 -8.29 6.05 -13.26
C GLU A 46 -8.03 4.73 -14.00
N GLU A 47 -8.81 4.46 -15.03
CA GLU A 47 -8.61 3.32 -15.91
C GLU A 47 -7.36 3.56 -16.79
N ILE A 48 -6.31 2.77 -16.56
CA ILE A 48 -5.10 2.81 -17.39
C ILE A 48 -5.31 1.86 -18.57
N SER A 49 -5.56 2.41 -19.76
CA SER A 49 -5.44 1.65 -21.00
C SER A 49 -3.96 1.50 -21.35
N LEU A 50 -3.48 0.26 -21.46
CA LEU A 50 -2.21 0.00 -22.13
C LEU A 50 -2.43 0.27 -23.63
N GLU A 51 -2.10 1.47 -24.10
CA GLU A 51 -2.05 1.72 -25.54
C GLU A 51 -1.01 0.76 -26.15
N GLU A 52 -1.41 -0.04 -27.15
CA GLU A 52 -0.58 -1.00 -27.89
C GLU A 52 0.54 -0.34 -28.75
N SER A 53 0.98 0.84 -28.37
CA SER A 53 2.07 1.60 -28.98
C SER A 53 3.02 1.96 -27.85
N GLU A 54 4.19 1.35 -27.68
CA GLU A 54 5.33 1.42 -28.60
C GLU A 54 6.22 0.18 -28.49
N ILE A 55 5.87 -0.92 -29.18
CA ILE A 55 6.87 -1.90 -29.63
C ILE A 55 7.08 -1.65 -31.12
N LYS A 56 8.02 -0.77 -31.45
CA LYS A 56 8.62 -0.65 -32.79
C LYS A 56 10.13 -0.53 -32.67
#